data_AF-A0A2G7T388-F1
#
_entry.id   AF-A0A2G7T388-F1
#
_cell.length_a   1.000
_cell.length_b   1.000
_cell.length_c   1.000
_cell.angle_alpha   90.00
_cell.angle_beta   90.00
_cell.angle_gamma   90.00
#
_symmetry.space_group_name_H-M   'P 1'
#
loop_
_entity.id
_entity.type
_entity.pdbx_description
1 polymer ?
#
loop_
_entity_poly.entity_id
_entity_poly.type
_entity_poly.pdbx_seq_one_letter_code
_entity_poly.pdbx_strand_id
1 'polypeptide(L)'
;MLYGERLLQAMQKRSETLGREIERKDVAKAAGTSVQNIGMILTNSKGRDQKLRTEAHEKVAAYLKVNSRWLLTGEGQMEQAPTISAPSELTPAAVELGVLFDMIPQSDKLSRAKAFNAASTAIMQVLQDVSAKS
;
A
#
# COMPACT_ATOMS: atom_id res chain seq x y z
N MET A 1 17.24 14.29 -8.96
CA MET A 1 16.41 14.36 -7.74
C MET A 1 17.24 13.91 -6.55
N LEU A 2 17.15 14.58 -5.42
CA LEU A 2 17.82 14.23 -4.17
C LEU A 2 17.01 13.20 -3.37
N TYR A 3 17.63 12.57 -2.38
CA TYR A 3 16.97 11.63 -1.49
C TYR A 3 15.82 12.29 -0.71
N GLY A 4 16.03 13.52 -0.24
CA GLY A 4 14.99 14.31 0.46
C GLY A 4 13.76 14.58 -0.42
N GLU A 5 13.97 14.90 -1.69
CA GLU A 5 12.89 15.12 -2.67
C GLU A 5 12.11 13.83 -2.94
N ARG A 6 12.80 12.70 -3.10
CA ARG A 6 12.16 11.36 -3.20
C ARG A 6 11.35 11.02 -1.98
N LEU A 7 11.90 11.28 -0.80
CA LEU A 7 11.21 11.03 0.46
C LEU A 7 9.93 11.87 0.56
N LEU A 8 9.98 13.15 0.16
CA LEU A 8 8.82 14.02 0.14
C LEU A 8 7.73 13.49 -0.81
N GLN A 9 8.09 13.07 -2.01
CA GLN A 9 7.15 12.46 -2.96
C GLN A 9 6.51 11.18 -2.39
N ALA A 10 7.31 10.33 -1.73
CA ALA A 10 6.82 9.14 -1.06
C ALA A 10 5.83 9.45 0.08
N MET A 11 6.10 10.51 0.86
CA MET A 11 5.18 10.98 1.90
C MET A 11 3.85 11.48 1.29
N GLN A 12 3.91 12.26 0.22
CA GLN A 12 2.71 12.81 -0.46
C GLN A 12 1.83 11.68 -1.01
N LYS A 13 2.42 10.76 -1.77
CA LYS A 13 1.70 9.59 -2.30
C LYS A 13 1.04 8.76 -1.21
N ARG A 14 1.76 8.52 -0.11
CA ARG A 14 1.22 7.77 1.02
C ARG A 14 0.10 8.52 1.71
N SER A 15 0.18 9.85 1.76
CA SER A 15 -0.86 10.71 2.32
C SER A 15 -2.15 10.62 1.52
N GLU A 16 -2.05 10.72 0.19
CA GLU A 16 -3.17 10.56 -0.74
C GLU A 16 -3.84 9.19 -0.59
N THR A 17 -3.03 8.13 -0.49
CA THR A 17 -3.53 6.75 -0.35
C THR A 17 -4.29 6.53 0.96
N LEU A 18 -3.88 7.20 2.05
CA LEU A 18 -4.47 7.02 3.38
C LEU A 18 -5.58 8.04 3.70
N GLY A 19 -5.74 9.10 2.89
CA GLY A 19 -6.65 10.21 3.19
C GLY A 19 -6.25 11.03 4.42
N ARG A 20 -4.98 10.97 4.84
CA ARG A 20 -4.42 11.79 5.93
C ARG A 20 -3.00 12.23 5.61
N GLU A 21 -2.58 13.38 6.11
CA GLU A 21 -1.21 13.84 5.93
C GLU A 21 -0.21 12.94 6.69
N ILE A 22 0.89 12.57 6.02
CA ILE A 22 2.06 11.94 6.61
C ILE A 22 3.04 13.04 7.02
N GLU A 23 3.15 13.27 8.31
CA GLU A 23 4.03 14.29 8.86
C GLU A 23 5.46 13.76 9.06
N ARG A 24 6.42 14.67 9.28
CA ARG A 24 7.82 14.33 9.60
C ARG A 24 7.94 13.43 10.83
N LYS A 25 7.04 13.59 11.82
CA LYS A 25 7.01 12.78 13.04
C LYS A 25 6.70 11.31 12.75
N ASP A 26 5.86 11.04 11.75
CA ASP A 26 5.48 9.69 11.36
C ASP A 26 6.68 8.97 10.71
N VAL A 27 7.37 9.65 9.81
CA VAL A 27 8.58 9.14 9.17
C VAL A 27 9.72 8.97 10.17
N ALA A 28 9.88 9.91 11.09
CA ALA A 28 10.88 9.82 12.16
C ALA A 28 10.65 8.60 13.06
N LYS A 29 9.39 8.33 13.41
CA LYS A 29 8.98 7.15 14.17
C LYS A 29 9.29 5.85 13.40
N ALA A 30 8.97 5.80 12.10
CA ALA A 30 9.28 4.64 11.26
C ALA A 30 10.80 4.40 11.11
N ALA A 31 11.57 5.48 10.97
CA ALA A 31 13.03 5.44 10.84
C ALA A 31 13.78 5.19 12.17
N GLY A 32 13.11 5.34 13.33
CA GLY A 32 13.78 5.29 14.63
C GLY A 32 14.79 6.43 14.84
N THR A 33 14.50 7.63 14.32
CA THR A 33 15.39 8.80 14.37
C THR A 33 14.65 10.06 14.84
N SER A 34 15.37 11.14 15.13
CA SER A 34 14.76 12.43 15.47
C SER A 34 14.02 13.09 14.30
N VAL A 35 12.97 13.86 14.61
CA VAL A 35 12.21 14.67 13.64
C VAL A 35 13.09 15.71 12.95
N GLN A 36 14.05 16.29 13.67
CA GLN A 36 15.03 17.23 13.12
C GLN A 36 15.89 16.57 12.04
N ASN A 37 16.31 15.31 12.21
CA ASN A 37 17.08 14.60 11.20
C ASN A 37 16.30 14.42 9.89
N ILE A 38 15.01 14.05 9.99
CA ILE A 38 14.12 14.00 8.83
C ILE A 38 13.97 15.38 8.19
N GLY A 39 13.80 16.44 8.99
CA GLY A 39 13.75 17.81 8.51
C GLY A 39 15.00 18.19 7.70
N MET A 40 16.20 17.90 8.22
CA MET A 40 17.47 18.17 7.53
C MET A 40 17.62 17.42 6.21
N ILE A 41 17.11 16.19 6.13
CA ILE A 41 17.10 15.38 4.91
C ILE A 41 16.17 16.01 3.87
N LEU A 42 14.96 16.39 4.27
CA LEU A 42 13.96 16.99 3.38
C LEU A 42 14.40 18.37 2.85
N THR A 43 15.03 19.19 3.68
CA THR A 43 15.46 20.55 3.30
C THR A 43 16.87 20.60 2.69
N ASN A 44 17.55 19.46 2.57
CA ASN A 44 18.96 19.39 2.16
C ASN A 44 19.86 20.39 2.92
N SER A 45 19.68 20.50 4.24
CA SER A 45 20.29 21.60 5.04
C SER A 45 21.82 21.62 5.03
N LYS A 46 22.47 20.50 4.73
CA LYS A 46 23.94 20.37 4.69
C LYS A 46 24.53 20.54 3.28
N GLY A 47 23.72 20.89 2.29
CA GLY A 47 24.17 21.05 0.90
C GLY A 47 24.71 19.75 0.27
N ARG A 48 24.41 18.60 0.87
CA ARG A 48 24.84 17.27 0.41
C ARG A 48 23.67 16.30 0.53
N ASP A 49 23.56 15.37 -0.41
CA ASP A 49 22.47 14.38 -0.44
C ASP A 49 22.52 13.46 0.79
N GLN A 50 21.78 13.85 1.84
CA GLN A 50 21.70 13.11 3.09
C GLN A 50 20.69 11.98 2.96
N LYS A 51 21.14 10.77 3.24
CA LYS A 51 20.34 9.55 3.14
C LYS A 51 20.12 8.95 4.53
N LEU A 52 19.02 8.23 4.69
CA LEU A 52 18.83 7.40 5.88
C LEU A 52 19.85 6.25 5.87
N ARG A 53 20.21 5.77 7.06
CA ARG A 53 20.98 4.53 7.21
C ARG A 53 20.19 3.36 6.65
N THR A 54 20.87 2.31 6.19
CA THR A 54 20.26 1.16 5.49
C THR A 54 19.02 0.61 6.20
N GLU A 55 19.10 0.35 7.51
CA GLU A 55 17.97 -0.20 8.28
C GLU A 55 16.79 0.79 8.36
N ALA A 56 17.06 2.06 8.63
CA ALA A 56 16.03 3.10 8.70
C ALA A 56 15.41 3.37 7.32
N HIS A 57 16.21 3.27 6.26
CA HIS A 57 15.78 3.42 4.89
C HIS A 57 14.77 2.34 4.50
N GLU A 58 15.08 1.06 4.76
CA GLU A 58 14.17 -0.06 4.49
C GLU A 58 12.85 0.08 5.27
N LYS A 59 12.92 0.43 6.56
CA LYS A 59 11.73 0.65 7.40
C LYS A 59 10.85 1.78 6.85
N VAL A 60 11.46 2.87 6.40
CA VAL A 60 10.72 4.00 5.81
C VAL A 60 10.11 3.64 4.46
N ALA A 61 10.85 2.93 3.59
CA ALA A 61 10.32 2.46 2.31
C ALA A 61 9.10 1.55 2.52
N ALA A 62 9.20 0.59 3.45
CA ALA A 62 8.10 -0.31 3.82
C ALA A 62 6.90 0.43 4.44
N TYR A 63 7.15 1.43 5.29
CA TYR A 63 6.10 2.26 5.89
C TYR A 63 5.33 3.08 4.84
N LEU A 64 6.06 3.67 3.89
CA LEU A 64 5.51 4.48 2.81
C LEU A 64 4.95 3.65 1.65
N LYS A 65 5.15 2.33 1.66
CA LYS A 65 4.71 1.39 0.59
C LYS A 65 5.30 1.74 -0.78
N VAL A 66 6.58 2.09 -0.79
CA VAL A 66 7.34 2.42 -2.00
C VAL A 66 8.51 1.46 -2.18
N ASN A 67 9.01 1.37 -3.40
CA ASN A 67 10.19 0.59 -3.72
C ASN A 67 11.43 1.20 -3.04
N SER A 68 12.11 0.41 -2.20
CA SER A 68 13.33 0.80 -1.47
C SER A 68 14.43 1.29 -2.44
N ARG A 69 14.68 0.56 -3.53
CA ARG A 69 15.68 0.92 -4.54
C ARG A 69 15.38 2.28 -5.18
N TRP A 70 14.11 2.51 -5.54
CA TRP A 70 13.69 3.80 -6.09
C TRP A 70 13.91 4.91 -5.06
N LEU A 71 13.54 4.72 -3.79
CA LEU A 71 13.74 5.74 -2.76
C LEU A 71 15.23 6.09 -2.57
N LEU A 72 16.13 5.11 -2.69
CA LEU A 72 17.57 5.31 -2.52
C LEU A 72 18.23 6.00 -3.72
N THR A 73 17.91 5.53 -4.93
CA THR A 73 18.64 5.84 -6.17
C THR A 73 17.86 6.71 -7.14
N GLY A 74 16.53 6.68 -7.09
CA GLY A 74 15.64 7.24 -8.09
C GLY A 74 15.43 6.34 -9.32
N GLU A 75 16.07 5.17 -9.37
CA GLU A 75 15.93 4.23 -10.48
C GLU A 75 14.68 3.35 -10.34
N GLY A 76 14.02 3.09 -11.46
CA GLY A 76 12.84 2.22 -11.53
C GLY A 76 11.54 2.92 -11.12
N GLN A 77 10.53 2.11 -10.82
CA GLN A 77 9.21 2.60 -10.41
C GLN A 77 9.16 2.86 -8.90
N MET A 78 8.51 3.96 -8.53
CA MET A 78 8.24 4.33 -7.13
C MET A 78 7.35 3.33 -6.42
N GLU A 79 6.37 2.80 -7.15
CA GLU A 79 5.42 1.84 -6.59
C GLU A 79 6.13 0.55 -6.21
N GLN A 80 5.86 0.11 -4.99
CA GLN A 80 6.18 -1.27 -4.64
C GLN A 80 5.19 -2.15 -5.40
N ALA A 81 5.71 -2.99 -6.30
CA ALA A 81 4.89 -3.99 -6.96
C ALA A 81 4.12 -4.78 -5.88
N PRO A 82 2.83 -5.08 -6.09
CA PRO A 82 2.08 -5.89 -5.14
C PRO A 82 2.84 -7.20 -4.98
N THR A 83 3.34 -7.46 -3.77
CA THR A 83 3.84 -8.79 -3.42
C THR A 83 2.64 -9.70 -3.49
N ILE A 84 2.50 -10.42 -4.59
CA ILE A 84 1.57 -11.52 -4.70
C ILE A 84 2.08 -12.53 -3.66
N SER A 85 1.46 -12.53 -2.48
CA SER A 85 1.61 -13.61 -1.50
C SER A 85 0.87 -14.83 -2.04
N ALA A 86 1.30 -15.31 -3.21
CA ALA A 86 0.97 -16.64 -3.66
C ALA A 86 1.77 -17.60 -2.77
N PRO A 87 1.13 -18.60 -2.17
CA PRO A 87 1.85 -19.70 -1.55
C PRO A 87 2.87 -20.25 -2.57
N SER A 88 4.13 -20.38 -2.17
CA SER A 88 5.16 -21.00 -3.02
C SER A 88 4.82 -22.46 -3.36
N GLU A 89 3.99 -23.08 -2.52
CA GLU A 89 3.47 -24.43 -2.69
C GLU A 89 1.97 -24.44 -2.37
N LEU A 90 1.18 -25.07 -3.24
CA LEU A 90 -0.23 -25.34 -3.00
C LEU A 90 -0.34 -26.55 -2.08
N THR A 91 -1.06 -26.41 -0.97
CA THR A 91 -1.38 -27.58 -0.13
C THR A 91 -2.32 -28.52 -0.88
N PRO A 92 -2.32 -29.83 -0.58
CA PRO A 92 -3.27 -30.77 -1.18
C PRO A 92 -4.73 -30.31 -1.03
N ALA A 93 -5.09 -29.73 0.12
CA ALA A 93 -6.42 -29.16 0.35
C ALA A 93 -6.72 -27.95 -0.57
N ALA A 94 -5.72 -27.11 -0.86
CA ALA A 94 -5.90 -25.99 -1.81
C ALA A 94 -6.10 -26.49 -3.24
N VAL A 95 -5.42 -27.58 -3.62
CA VAL A 95 -5.60 -28.25 -4.92
C VAL A 95 -7.01 -28.85 -5.02
N GLU A 96 -7.46 -29.57 -3.99
CA GLU A 96 -8.81 -30.15 -3.94
C GLU A 96 -9.90 -29.08 -4.03
N LEU A 97 -9.74 -27.97 -3.30
CA LEU A 97 -10.66 -26.83 -3.39
C LEU A 97 -10.67 -26.20 -4.79
N GLY A 98 -9.52 -26.12 -5.46
CA GLY A 98 -9.40 -25.67 -6.85
C GLY A 98 -10.16 -26.58 -7.83
N VAL A 99 -9.99 -27.89 -7.69
CA VAL A 99 -10.70 -28.89 -8.51
C VAL A 99 -12.21 -28.81 -8.28
N LEU A 100 -12.66 -28.75 -7.02
CA LEU A 100 -14.08 -28.57 -6.69
C LEU A 100 -14.64 -27.26 -7.25
N PHE A 101 -13.85 -26.19 -7.23
CA PHE A 101 -14.23 -24.92 -7.86
C PHE A 101 -14.36 -25.07 -9.38
N ASP A 102 -13.44 -25.76 -10.04
CA ASP A 102 -13.48 -26.00 -11.50
C ASP A 102 -14.64 -26.88 -11.94
N MET A 103 -15.14 -27.75 -11.07
CA MET A 103 -16.36 -28.53 -11.30
C MET A 103 -17.65 -27.71 -11.28
N ILE A 104 -17.63 -26.47 -10.76
CA ILE A 104 -18.80 -25.58 -10.82
C ILE A 104 -18.92 -25.05 -12.25
N PRO A 105 -20.06 -25.26 -12.95
CA PRO A 105 -20.28 -24.71 -14.29
C PRO A 105 -20.05 -23.20 -14.32
N GLN A 106 -19.44 -22.69 -15.38
CA GLN A 106 -19.17 -21.25 -15.51
C GLN A 106 -20.46 -20.40 -15.45
N SER A 107 -21.58 -20.94 -15.94
CA SER A 107 -22.92 -20.35 -15.80
C SER A 107 -23.32 -20.13 -14.34
N ASP A 108 -22.94 -21.06 -13.47
CA ASP A 108 -23.31 -21.05 -12.05
C ASP A 108 -22.38 -20.13 -11.25
N LYS A 109 -21.08 -20.09 -11.61
CA LYS A 109 -20.12 -19.10 -11.09
C LYS A 109 -20.60 -17.68 -11.39
N LEU A 110 -20.97 -17.41 -12.64
CA LEU A 110 -21.50 -16.11 -13.07
C LEU A 110 -22.85 -15.80 -12.42
N SER A 111 -23.75 -16.78 -12.29
CA SER A 111 -25.05 -16.58 -11.65
C SER A 111 -24.92 -16.27 -10.16
N ARG A 112 -24.01 -16.94 -9.44
CA ARG A 112 -23.69 -16.62 -8.04
C ARG A 112 -23.05 -15.24 -7.90
N ALA A 113 -22.12 -14.86 -8.78
CA ALA A 113 -21.53 -13.53 -8.78
C ALA A 113 -22.59 -12.43 -9.04
N LYS A 114 -23.50 -12.66 -9.99
CA LYS A 114 -24.63 -11.75 -10.27
C LYS A 114 -25.59 -11.66 -9.07
N ALA A 115 -25.94 -12.78 -8.45
CA ALA A 115 -26.79 -12.80 -7.27
C ALA A 115 -26.14 -12.09 -6.08
N PHE A 116 -24.83 -12.28 -5.87
CA PHE A 116 -24.06 -11.60 -4.84
C PHE A 116 -24.02 -10.09 -5.09
N ASN A 117 -23.73 -9.65 -6.31
CA ASN A 117 -23.74 -8.24 -6.68
C ASN A 117 -25.13 -7.62 -6.49
N ALA A 118 -26.19 -8.30 -6.91
CA ALA A 118 -27.56 -7.83 -6.74
C ALA A 118 -27.94 -7.68 -5.26
N ALA A 119 -27.59 -8.67 -4.43
CA ALA A 119 -27.81 -8.62 -2.99
C ALA A 119 -27.00 -7.48 -2.33
N SER A 120 -25.72 -7.32 -2.71
CA SER A 120 -24.86 -6.28 -2.17
C SER A 120 -25.35 -4.86 -2.53
N THR A 121 -25.83 -4.68 -3.76
CA THR A 121 -26.48 -3.43 -4.20
C THR A 121 -27.76 -3.15 -3.42
N ALA A 122 -28.61 -4.17 -3.21
CA ALA A 122 -29.84 -4.03 -2.44
C ALA A 122 -29.56 -3.64 -0.97
N ILE A 123 -28.56 -4.25 -0.35
CA ILE A 123 -28.13 -3.91 1.02
C ILE A 123 -27.63 -2.46 1.08
N MET A 124 -26.79 -2.05 0.14
CA MET A 124 -26.31 -0.65 0.07
C MET A 124 -27.45 0.35 -0.08
N GLN A 125 -28.44 0.05 -0.93
CA GLN A 125 -29.60 0.91 -1.15
C GLN A 125 -30.40 1.09 0.16
N VAL A 126 -30.66 0.00 0.88
CA VAL A 126 -31.36 0.05 2.17
C VAL A 126 -30.57 0.88 3.20
N LEU A 127 -29.25 0.71 3.25
CA LEU A 127 -28.40 1.49 4.16
C LEU A 127 -28.40 2.99 3.81
N GLN A 128 -28.40 3.33 2.52
CA GLN A 128 -28.51 4.72 2.06
C GLN A 128 -29.89 5.33 2.39
N ASP A 129 -30.97 4.59 2.17
CA ASP A 129 -32.33 5.04 2.47
C ASP A 129 -32.56 5.26 3.98
N VAL A 130 -31.95 4.43 4.83
CA VAL A 130 -31.96 4.60 6.29
C VAL A 130 -31.15 5.84 6.69
N SER A 131 -29.99 6.06 6.07
CA SER A 131 -29.15 7.24 6.35
C SER A 131 -29.78 8.55 5.86
N ALA A 132 -30.59 8.53 4.80
CA ALA A 132 -31.23 9.73 4.23
C ALA A 132 -32.51 10.16 4.98
N LYS A 133 -33.07 9.30 5.83
CA LYS A 133 -34.25 9.57 6.68
C LYS A 133 -33.91 10.01 8.10
N SER A 134 -32.62 10.00 8.46
CA SER A 134 -32.08 10.47 9.74
C SER A 134 -31.59 11.91 9.61
#